data_AF-A0A8H2NRM4-F1
#
_entry.id   AF-A0A8H2NRM4-F1
#
_cell.length_a   1.000
_cell.length_b   1.000
_cell.length_c   1.000
_cell.angle_alpha   90.00
_cell.angle_beta   90.00
_cell.angle_gamma   90.00
#
_symmetry.space_group_name_H-M   'P 1'
#
loop_
_entity.id
_entity.type
_entity.pdbx_description
1 polymer ?
#
loop_
_entity_poly.entity_id
_entity_poly.type
_entity_poly.pdbx_seq_one_letter_code
_entity_poly.pdbx_strand_id
1 'polypeptide(L)'
;MKWANVTRDDLNAALASIKNGHDPEAAQNLHEYFHERMSGGYSYDRDFLHEYMTLVFARVVEDKRTGCQAFGLKLWRGGYDREDTTERDVTAAACVVLLMRKGVLWQDAIGDAANLMFPDGEGDKAVKVAHAQYKSEIEQYPDDTLLEILGPLVGTSLIKRVMAG
;
A
#
# COMPACT_ATOMS: atom_id res chain seq x y z
N MET A 1 -27.05 -18.59 -2.99
CA MET A 1 -28.37 -18.28 -3.59
C MET A 1 -28.59 -19.29 -4.72
N LYS A 2 -29.78 -19.89 -4.92
CA LYS A 2 -29.99 -20.78 -6.09
C LYS A 2 -30.07 -19.91 -7.34
N TRP A 3 -29.05 -19.98 -8.20
CA TRP A 3 -28.80 -19.12 -9.37
C TRP A 3 -29.90 -19.12 -10.44
N ALA A 4 -30.84 -20.07 -10.38
CA ALA A 4 -31.95 -20.20 -11.31
C ALA A 4 -32.91 -18.99 -11.35
N ASN A 5 -33.00 -18.20 -10.28
CA ASN A 5 -33.97 -17.11 -10.14
C ASN A 5 -33.34 -15.71 -10.10
N VAL A 6 -32.07 -15.57 -10.48
CA VAL A 6 -31.39 -14.25 -10.49
C VAL A 6 -32.04 -13.34 -11.52
N THR A 7 -32.50 -12.17 -11.06
CA THR A 7 -33.14 -11.12 -11.87
C THR A 7 -32.11 -10.08 -12.32
N ARG A 8 -32.48 -9.21 -13.28
CA ARG A 8 -31.63 -8.08 -13.68
C ARG A 8 -31.38 -7.11 -12.51
N ASP A 9 -32.32 -6.97 -11.58
CA ASP A 9 -32.14 -6.13 -10.40
C ASP A 9 -31.09 -6.68 -9.44
N ASP A 10 -31.04 -8.00 -9.25
CA ASP A 10 -30.00 -8.65 -8.44
C ASP A 10 -28.61 -8.43 -9.06
N LEU A 11 -28.51 -8.53 -10.39
CA LEU A 11 -27.28 -8.26 -11.15
C LEU A 11 -26.85 -6.79 -11.01
N ASN A 12 -27.80 -5.86 -11.14
CA ASN A 12 -27.54 -4.43 -10.97
C ASN A 12 -27.10 -4.08 -9.54
N ALA A 13 -27.69 -4.71 -8.52
CA ALA A 13 -27.30 -4.54 -7.13
C ALA A 13 -25.85 -5.02 -6.89
N ALA A 14 -25.50 -6.20 -7.39
CA ALA A 14 -24.13 -6.72 -7.31
C ALA A 14 -23.13 -5.81 -8.04
N LEU A 15 -23.49 -5.31 -9.23
CA LEU A 15 -22.68 -4.37 -9.98
C LEU A 15 -22.49 -3.04 -9.24
N ALA A 16 -23.53 -2.53 -8.58
CA ALA A 16 -23.45 -1.31 -7.78
C ALA A 16 -22.49 -1.47 -6.58
N SER A 17 -22.54 -2.61 -5.89
CA SER A 17 -21.58 -2.94 -4.82
C SER A 17 -20.13 -2.94 -5.34
N ILE A 18 -19.91 -3.57 -6.50
CA ILE A 18 -18.59 -3.59 -7.14
C ILE A 18 -18.18 -2.19 -7.61
N LYS A 19 -19.09 -1.35 -8.13
CA LYS A 19 -18.83 0.03 -8.55
C LYS A 19 -18.36 0.90 -7.37
N ASN A 20 -19.04 0.78 -6.23
CA ASN A 20 -18.81 1.62 -5.04
C ASN A 20 -17.64 1.17 -4.16
N GLY A 21 -17.06 -0.02 -4.38
CA GLY A 21 -15.94 -0.47 -3.56
C GLY A 21 -15.43 -1.87 -3.85
N HIS A 22 -14.85 -2.49 -2.83
CA HIS A 22 -14.43 -3.89 -2.84
C HIS A 22 -15.54 -4.75 -2.22
N ASP A 23 -16.23 -5.50 -3.07
CA ASP A 23 -17.19 -6.52 -2.64
C ASP A 23 -16.84 -7.86 -3.33
N PRO A 24 -15.97 -8.67 -2.69
CA PRO A 24 -15.52 -9.93 -3.27
C PRO A 24 -16.65 -10.96 -3.36
N GLU A 25 -17.65 -10.88 -2.48
CA GLU A 25 -18.79 -11.79 -2.50
C GLU A 25 -19.70 -11.48 -3.70
N ALA A 26 -20.03 -10.20 -3.92
CA ALA A 26 -20.77 -9.79 -5.11
C ALA A 26 -20.03 -10.14 -6.41
N ALA A 27 -18.70 -9.94 -6.46
CA ALA A 27 -17.88 -10.29 -7.61
C ALA A 27 -17.87 -11.80 -7.88
N GLN A 28 -17.67 -12.61 -6.84
CA GLN A 28 -17.73 -14.07 -6.91
C GLN A 28 -19.10 -14.53 -7.41
N ASN A 29 -20.17 -13.94 -6.89
CA ASN A 29 -21.54 -14.26 -7.25
C ASN A 29 -21.83 -14.00 -8.75
N LEU A 30 -21.35 -12.87 -9.29
CA LEU A 30 -21.48 -12.60 -10.73
C LEU A 30 -20.71 -13.61 -11.59
N HIS A 31 -19.50 -13.99 -11.17
CA HIS A 31 -18.70 -14.98 -11.90
C HIS A 31 -19.36 -16.36 -11.89
N GLU A 32 -19.89 -16.80 -10.75
CA GLU A 32 -20.59 -18.08 -10.62
C GLU A 32 -21.86 -18.10 -11.48
N TYR A 33 -22.67 -17.02 -11.46
CA TYR A 33 -23.83 -16.88 -12.32
C TYR A 33 -23.47 -17.04 -13.80
N PHE A 34 -22.47 -16.29 -14.29
CA PHE A 34 -22.08 -16.36 -15.70
C PHE A 34 -21.46 -17.70 -16.06
N HIS A 35 -20.64 -18.27 -15.18
CA HIS A 35 -20.06 -19.60 -15.38
C HIS A 35 -21.14 -20.67 -15.51
N GLU A 36 -22.12 -20.71 -14.60
CA GLU A 36 -23.21 -21.69 -14.63
C GLU A 36 -24.07 -21.53 -15.90
N ARG A 37 -24.44 -20.30 -16.26
CA ARG A 37 -25.24 -20.04 -17.46
C ARG A 37 -24.51 -20.45 -18.74
N MET A 38 -23.23 -20.05 -18.87
CA MET A 38 -22.44 -20.33 -20.07
C MET A 38 -22.09 -21.82 -20.19
N SER A 39 -21.70 -22.48 -19.10
CA SER A 39 -21.35 -23.90 -19.11
C SER A 39 -22.57 -24.80 -19.31
N GLY A 40 -23.73 -24.41 -18.77
CA GLY A 40 -25.00 -25.11 -18.95
C GLY A 40 -25.73 -24.81 -20.27
N GLY A 41 -25.19 -23.90 -21.10
CA GLY A 41 -25.84 -23.50 -22.36
C GLY A 41 -27.15 -22.72 -22.17
N TYR A 42 -27.36 -22.15 -20.99
CA TYR A 42 -28.55 -21.36 -20.67
C TYR A 42 -28.41 -19.93 -21.20
N SER A 43 -29.55 -19.27 -21.44
CA SER A 43 -29.56 -17.84 -21.71
C SER A 43 -29.07 -17.06 -20.49
N TYR A 44 -28.34 -15.97 -20.76
CA TYR A 44 -27.90 -14.99 -19.78
C TYR A 44 -28.05 -13.60 -20.37
N ASP A 45 -28.06 -12.60 -19.49
CA ASP A 45 -28.18 -11.21 -19.91
C ASP A 45 -26.86 -10.71 -20.53
N ARG A 46 -26.85 -10.62 -21.86
CA ARG A 46 -25.68 -10.19 -22.63
C ARG A 46 -25.39 -8.69 -22.46
N ASP A 47 -26.42 -7.88 -22.29
CA ASP A 47 -26.27 -6.44 -22.11
C ASP A 47 -25.66 -6.15 -20.74
N PHE A 48 -26.06 -6.90 -19.71
CA PHE A 48 -25.42 -6.83 -18.40
C PHE A 48 -23.95 -7.24 -18.47
N LEU A 49 -23.63 -8.35 -19.15
CA LEU A 49 -22.25 -8.80 -19.30
C LEU A 49 -21.39 -7.72 -19.99
N HIS A 50 -21.93 -7.09 -21.04
CA HIS A 50 -21.24 -6.02 -21.74
C HIS A 50 -21.00 -4.81 -20.83
N GLU A 51 -21.98 -4.38 -20.04
CA GLU A 51 -21.82 -3.30 -19.05
C GLU A 51 -20.76 -3.66 -18.00
N TYR A 52 -20.81 -4.90 -17.48
CA TYR A 52 -19.87 -5.37 -16.48
C TYR A 52 -18.44 -5.39 -17.02
N MET A 53 -18.23 -5.93 -18.22
CA MET A 53 -16.91 -5.97 -18.85
C MET A 53 -16.40 -4.57 -19.23
N THR A 54 -17.29 -3.65 -19.61
CA THR A 54 -16.92 -2.24 -19.85
C THR A 54 -16.35 -1.59 -18.60
N LEU A 55 -17.00 -1.77 -17.44
CA LEU A 55 -16.48 -1.31 -16.15
C LEU A 55 -15.11 -1.91 -15.82
N VAL A 56 -14.97 -3.23 -16.02
CA VAL A 56 -13.71 -3.93 -15.74
C VAL A 56 -12.59 -3.40 -16.61
N PHE A 57 -12.80 -3.21 -17.91
CA PHE A 57 -11.78 -2.66 -18.80
C PHE A 57 -11.42 -1.21 -18.46
N ALA A 58 -12.40 -0.36 -18.15
CA ALA A 58 -12.13 1.00 -17.69
C ALA A 58 -11.23 0.99 -16.45
N ARG A 59 -11.52 0.13 -15.46
CA ARG A 59 -10.68 -0.02 -14.25
C ARG A 59 -9.28 -0.53 -14.53
N VAL A 60 -9.10 -1.41 -15.51
CA VAL A 60 -7.76 -1.89 -15.87
C VAL A 60 -6.95 -0.79 -16.55
N VAL A 61 -7.56 -0.02 -17.45
CA VAL A 61 -6.87 0.97 -18.28
C VAL A 61 -6.69 2.31 -17.55
N GLU A 62 -7.74 2.82 -16.93
CA GLU A 62 -7.78 4.16 -16.33
C GLU A 62 -7.23 4.13 -14.90
N ASP A 63 -7.75 3.23 -14.06
CA ASP A 63 -7.34 3.11 -12.65
C ASP A 63 -6.06 2.25 -12.46
N LYS A 64 -5.52 1.69 -13.56
CA LYS A 64 -4.35 0.78 -13.55
C LYS A 64 -4.52 -0.41 -12.59
N ARG A 65 -5.75 -0.90 -12.44
CA ARG A 65 -6.05 -2.06 -11.57
C ARG A 65 -5.63 -3.36 -12.24
N THR A 66 -5.13 -4.30 -11.44
CA THR A 66 -4.98 -5.70 -11.89
C THR A 66 -6.35 -6.30 -12.18
N GLY A 67 -6.41 -7.37 -12.99
CA GLY A 67 -7.69 -8.03 -13.31
C GLY A 67 -8.54 -8.37 -12.07
N CYS A 68 -7.95 -9.00 -11.05
CA CYS A 68 -8.67 -9.29 -9.80
C CYS A 68 -9.18 -8.04 -9.08
N GLN A 69 -8.46 -6.92 -9.15
CA GLN A 69 -8.91 -5.65 -8.55
C GLN A 69 -10.00 -4.97 -9.38
N ALA A 70 -9.94 -5.08 -10.71
CA ALA A 70 -10.94 -4.53 -11.61
C ALA A 70 -12.30 -5.22 -11.44
N PHE A 71 -12.28 -6.56 -11.32
CA PHE A 71 -13.47 -7.38 -11.03
C PHE A 71 -14.03 -7.20 -9.62
N GLY A 72 -13.30 -6.56 -8.69
CA GLY A 72 -13.71 -6.42 -7.29
C GLY A 72 -13.32 -7.60 -6.39
N LEU A 73 -12.67 -8.64 -6.92
CA LEU A 73 -12.20 -9.82 -6.16
C LEU A 73 -11.07 -9.51 -5.18
N LYS A 74 -10.28 -8.47 -5.44
CA LYS A 74 -9.17 -8.06 -4.59
C LYS A 74 -9.25 -6.59 -4.27
N LEU A 75 -8.99 -6.24 -3.01
CA LEU A 75 -8.95 -4.86 -2.57
C LEU A 75 -7.88 -4.09 -3.34
N TRP A 76 -8.23 -2.89 -3.81
CA TRP A 76 -7.28 -1.97 -4.41
C TRP A 76 -6.51 -1.28 -3.29
N ARG A 77 -5.23 -1.62 -3.12
CA ARG A 77 -4.34 -1.01 -2.12
C ARG A 77 -3.29 -0.18 -2.85
N GLY A 78 -3.02 1.04 -2.36
CA GLY A 78 -1.95 1.90 -2.86
C GLY A 78 -2.33 2.88 -3.97
N GLY A 79 -3.62 3.14 -4.18
CA GLY A 79 -4.12 4.14 -5.13
C GLY A 79 -4.31 5.56 -4.57
N TYR A 80 -3.95 5.78 -3.30
CA TYR A 80 -3.86 7.13 -2.75
C TYR A 80 -2.51 7.70 -3.14
N ASP A 81 -2.48 8.96 -3.61
CA ASP A 81 -1.26 9.77 -3.58
C ASP A 81 -0.75 9.72 -2.14
N ARG A 82 0.31 8.95 -1.92
CA ARG A 82 1.02 8.99 -0.66
C ARG A 82 1.62 10.38 -0.58
N GLU A 83 1.48 11.04 0.57
CA GLU A 83 2.32 12.18 0.86
C GLU A 83 3.77 11.80 0.53
N ASP A 84 4.46 12.71 -0.15
CA ASP A 84 5.87 12.51 -0.44
C ASP A 84 6.61 12.37 0.89
N THR A 85 7.03 11.14 1.16
CA THR A 85 7.69 10.75 2.40
C THR A 85 9.18 10.54 2.19
N THR A 86 9.68 10.87 1.00
CA THR A 86 11.08 10.70 0.60
C THR A 86 12.02 11.38 1.58
N GLU A 87 11.77 12.65 1.91
CA GLU A 87 12.62 13.40 2.85
C GLU A 87 12.65 12.75 4.23
N ARG A 88 11.49 12.37 4.76
CA ARG A 88 11.38 11.69 6.06
C ARG A 88 12.09 10.34 6.05
N ASP A 89 11.93 9.56 5.00
CA ASP A 89 12.48 8.21 4.90
C ASP A 89 14.02 8.26 4.71
N VAL A 90 14.53 9.20 3.92
CA VAL A 90 15.98 9.48 3.80
C VAL A 90 16.55 9.92 5.14
N THR A 91 15.86 10.84 5.84
CA THR A 91 16.25 11.30 7.19
C THR A 91 16.28 10.14 8.19
N ALA A 92 15.27 9.26 8.15
CA ALA A 92 15.19 8.11 9.02
C ALA A 92 16.33 7.10 8.76
N ALA A 93 16.62 6.82 7.49
CA ALA A 93 17.72 5.97 7.11
C ALA A 93 19.08 6.56 7.55
N ALA A 94 19.32 7.85 7.32
CA ALA A 94 20.53 8.54 7.75
C ALA A 94 20.72 8.52 9.28
N CYS A 95 19.64 8.73 10.03
CA CYS A 95 19.65 8.63 11.49
C CYS A 95 20.12 7.24 11.95
N VAL A 96 19.53 6.17 11.40
CA VAL A 96 19.89 4.80 11.77
C VAL A 96 21.34 4.48 11.42
N VAL A 97 21.81 4.85 10.23
CA VAL A 97 23.21 4.66 9.81
C VAL A 97 24.16 5.37 10.77
N LEU A 98 23.87 6.63 11.13
CA LEU A 98 24.70 7.40 12.06
C LEU A 98 24.75 6.74 13.44
N LEU A 99 23.59 6.36 14.00
CA LEU A 99 23.51 5.70 15.30
C LEU A 99 24.32 4.39 15.31
N MET A 100 24.16 3.56 14.28
CA MET A 100 24.92 2.31 14.14
C MET A 100 26.43 2.55 14.04
N ARG A 101 26.88 3.59 13.31
CA ARG A 101 28.30 3.94 13.22
C ARG A 101 28.90 4.36 14.56
N LYS A 102 28.09 4.94 15.44
CA LYS A 102 28.47 5.30 16.80
C LYS A 102 28.26 4.16 17.81
N GLY A 103 28.04 2.94 17.32
CA GLY A 103 28.00 1.73 18.14
C GLY A 103 26.64 1.40 18.76
N VAL A 104 25.58 2.10 18.38
CA VAL A 104 24.21 1.76 18.82
C VAL A 104 23.77 0.46 18.13
N LEU A 105 23.21 -0.48 18.90
CA LEU A 105 22.72 -1.73 18.35
C LEU A 105 21.56 -1.47 17.39
N TRP A 106 21.46 -2.28 16.34
CA TRP A 106 20.43 -2.15 15.31
C TRP A 106 19.00 -1.97 15.86
N GLN A 107 18.61 -2.77 16.86
CA GLN A 107 17.26 -2.70 17.43
C GLN A 107 17.00 -1.36 18.12
N ASP A 108 17.99 -0.89 18.90
CA ASP A 108 17.91 0.39 19.60
C ASP A 108 17.96 1.57 18.62
N ALA A 109 18.80 1.49 17.58
CA ALA A 109 18.87 2.52 16.54
C ALA A 109 17.55 2.70 15.79
N ILE A 110 16.84 1.60 15.50
CA ILE A 110 15.50 1.67 14.92
C ILE A 110 14.50 2.30 15.89
N GLY A 111 14.47 1.86 17.14
CA GLY A 111 13.54 2.39 18.14
C GLY A 111 13.77 3.87 18.43
N ASP A 112 15.03 4.28 18.56
CA ASP A 112 15.43 5.66 18.80
C ASP A 112 15.08 6.57 17.60
N ALA A 113 15.35 6.12 16.38
CA ALA A 113 14.91 6.81 15.17
C ALA A 113 13.37 6.90 15.09
N ALA A 114 12.66 5.82 15.42
CA ALA A 114 11.20 5.79 15.43
C ALA A 114 10.63 6.79 16.44
N ASN A 115 11.12 6.78 17.67
CA ASN A 115 10.71 7.71 18.73
C ASN A 115 10.96 9.18 18.35
N LEU A 116 11.98 9.44 17.55
CA LEU A 116 12.33 10.80 17.14
C LEU A 116 11.42 11.35 16.03
N MET A 117 10.97 10.47 15.11
CA MET A 117 10.35 10.88 13.85
C MET A 117 8.88 10.45 13.71
N PHE A 118 8.40 9.55 14.56
CA PHE A 118 7.07 8.94 14.46
C PHE A 118 6.38 8.96 15.83
N PRO A 119 5.62 10.03 16.15
CA PRO A 119 4.98 10.20 17.46
C PRO A 119 3.87 9.19 17.76
N ASP A 120 3.39 8.48 16.74
CA ASP A 120 2.19 7.63 16.83
C ASP A 120 2.51 6.19 17.27
N GLY A 121 3.77 5.86 17.54
CA GLY A 121 4.20 4.55 18.03
C GLY A 121 4.27 3.43 16.97
N GLU A 122 3.91 3.70 15.71
CA GLU A 122 4.06 2.74 14.59
C GLU A 122 5.36 2.93 13.78
N GLY A 123 6.30 3.75 14.28
CA GLY A 123 7.49 4.20 13.57
C GLY A 123 8.49 3.10 13.19
N ASP A 124 8.67 2.08 14.03
CA ASP A 124 9.70 1.04 13.84
C ASP A 124 9.64 0.37 12.47
N LYS A 125 8.42 0.09 11.99
CA LYS A 125 8.23 -0.55 10.68
C LYS A 125 8.57 0.42 9.56
N ALA A 126 8.17 1.68 9.67
CA ALA A 126 8.48 2.71 8.68
C ALA A 126 9.99 2.94 8.60
N VAL A 127 10.68 3.07 9.74
CA VAL A 127 12.14 3.22 9.81
C VAL A 127 12.86 2.01 9.21
N LYS A 128 12.41 0.77 9.50
CA LYS A 128 13.00 -0.44 8.90
C LYS A 128 12.88 -0.44 7.37
N VAL A 129 11.72 -0.05 6.84
CA VAL A 129 11.49 0.03 5.39
C VAL A 129 12.36 1.12 4.77
N ALA A 130 12.37 2.32 5.36
CA ALA A 130 13.18 3.44 4.91
C ALA A 130 14.68 3.11 4.90
N HIS A 131 15.19 2.53 5.99
CA HIS A 131 16.58 2.08 6.04
C HIS A 131 16.87 1.02 4.97
N ALA A 132 16.03 0.00 4.80
CA ALA A 132 16.24 -1.01 3.77
C ALA A 132 16.28 -0.42 2.35
N GLN A 133 15.50 0.64 2.11
CA GLN A 133 15.43 1.31 0.82
C GLN A 133 16.68 2.16 0.52
N TYR A 134 17.17 2.93 1.49
CA TYR A 134 18.22 3.93 1.25
C TYR A 134 19.60 3.58 1.82
N LYS A 135 19.74 2.50 2.61
CA LYS A 135 21.01 2.13 3.26
C LYS A 135 22.18 2.05 2.28
N SER A 136 22.02 1.40 1.14
CA SER A 136 23.12 1.17 0.18
C SER A 136 23.74 2.47 -0.34
N GLU A 137 22.92 3.51 -0.45
CA GLU A 137 23.36 4.84 -0.90
C GLU A 137 23.95 5.64 0.26
N ILE A 138 23.26 5.64 1.40
CA ILE A 138 23.59 6.49 2.56
C ILE A 138 24.76 5.94 3.40
N GLU A 139 24.97 4.62 3.42
CA GLU A 139 26.04 3.97 4.20
C GLU A 139 27.45 4.38 3.77
N GLN A 140 27.60 5.01 2.60
CA GLN A 140 28.88 5.53 2.11
C GLN A 140 29.10 7.01 2.43
N TYR A 141 28.07 7.74 2.84
CA TYR A 141 28.18 9.17 3.13
C TYR A 141 28.99 9.43 4.40
N PRO A 142 29.84 10.47 4.46
CA PRO A 142 30.54 10.82 5.70
C PRO A 142 29.54 11.29 6.77
N ASP A 143 29.93 11.20 8.04
CA ASP A 143 29.06 11.58 9.17
C ASP A 143 28.54 13.02 9.04
N ASP A 144 29.36 13.96 8.55
CA ASP A 144 28.94 15.36 8.32
C ASP A 144 27.77 15.46 7.33
N THR A 145 27.79 14.68 6.26
CA THR A 145 26.67 14.62 5.29
C THR A 145 25.43 13.98 5.91
N LEU A 146 25.60 12.98 6.78
CA LEU A 146 24.46 12.41 7.52
C LEU A 146 23.83 13.44 8.46
N LEU A 147 24.65 14.27 9.12
CA LEU A 147 24.20 15.36 9.98
C LEU A 147 23.48 16.47 9.20
N GLU A 148 23.96 16.81 8.00
CA GLU A 148 23.26 17.75 7.11
C GLU A 148 21.88 17.22 6.73
N ILE A 149 21.77 15.93 6.39
CA ILE A 149 20.49 15.27 6.08
C ILE A 149 19.55 15.29 7.30
N LEU A 150 20.08 15.07 8.51
CA LEU A 150 19.32 15.13 9.77
C LEU A 150 18.77 16.52 10.07
N GLY A 151 19.38 17.58 9.55
CA GLY A 151 18.95 18.97 9.70
C GLY A 151 18.64 19.35 11.15
N PRO A 152 17.39 19.72 11.50
CA PRO A 152 17.03 20.14 12.86
C PRO A 152 17.19 19.03 13.92
N LEU A 153 17.18 17.75 13.51
CA LEU A 153 17.33 16.62 14.44
C LEU A 153 18.72 16.55 15.08
N VAL A 154 19.73 17.18 14.48
CA VAL A 154 21.08 17.30 15.06
C VAL A 154 21.04 17.97 16.44
N GLY A 155 20.08 18.86 16.67
CA GLY A 155 19.91 19.57 17.94
C GLY A 155 19.37 18.71 19.09
N THR A 156 18.91 17.50 18.81
CA THR A 156 18.22 16.62 19.76
C THR A 156 19.19 16.03 20.78
N SER A 157 18.68 15.69 21.97
CA SER A 157 19.50 15.12 23.05
C SER A 157 20.12 13.77 22.68
N LEU A 158 19.41 12.98 21.86
CA LEU A 158 19.89 11.71 21.30
C LEU A 158 21.15 11.94 20.44
N ILE A 159 21.02 12.76 19.39
CA ILE A 159 22.12 12.98 18.44
C ILE A 159 23.31 13.66 19.12
N LYS A 160 23.07 14.66 19.98
CA LYS A 160 24.14 15.29 20.77
C LYS A 160 24.93 14.32 21.64
N ARG A 161 24.23 13.38 22.30
CA ARG A 161 24.88 12.38 23.15
C ARG A 161 25.76 11.44 22.34
N VAL A 162 25.24 10.98 21.21
CA VAL A 162 25.89 10.00 20.35
C VAL A 162 27.06 10.61 19.57
N MET A 163 27.06 11.92 19.33
CA MET A 163 28.18 12.64 18.71
C MET A 163 29.27 13.09 19.69
N ALA A 164 28.99 13.09 21.00
CA ALA A 164 29.94 13.50 22.04
C ALA A 164 30.79 12.36 22.62
N GLY A 165 30.42 11.10 22.33
CA GLY A 165 31.15 9.89 22.71
C GLY A 165 32.06 9.39 21.59
#